data_AF-W1I5I7-F1
#
_entry.id   AF-W1I5I7-F1
#
_cell.length_a   1.000
_cell.length_b   1.000
_cell.length_c   1.000
_cell.angle_alpha   90.00
_cell.angle_beta   90.00
_cell.angle_gamma   90.00
#
_symmetry.space_group_name_H-M   'P 1'
#
loop_
_entity.id
_entity.type
_entity.pdbx_description
1 polymer ?
#
loop_
_entity_poly.entity_id
_entity_poly.type
_entity_poly.pdbx_seq_one_letter_code
_entity_poly.pdbx_strand_id
1 'polypeptide(L)'
;MICGIYAIRDCKSTFMPATVDVNDASAIRNFEFACQQQDSLMRTHRKDFSLWKLGTFDNETALIDVLVPPIQIADGSSLEV
;
A
#
# COMPACT_ATOMS: atom_id res chain seq x y z
N MET A 1 -6.43 -17.15 7.98
CA MET A 1 -7.10 -15.90 7.59
C MET A 1 -6.21 -15.25 6.55
N ILE A 2 -6.80 -14.91 5.41
CA ILE A 2 -6.08 -14.36 4.27
C ILE A 2 -5.99 -12.84 4.45
N CYS A 3 -4.78 -12.33 4.60
CA CYS A 3 -4.45 -10.91 4.61
C CYS A 3 -3.85 -10.52 3.26
N GLY A 4 -3.99 -9.27 2.83
CA GLY A 4 -3.29 -8.76 1.67
C GLY A 4 -1.88 -8.29 2.03
N ILE A 5 -0.95 -8.47 1.09
CA ILE A 5 0.40 -7.91 1.17
C ILE A 5 0.46 -6.68 0.26
N TYR A 6 0.85 -5.54 0.82
CA TYR A 6 0.89 -4.27 0.13
C TYR A 6 2.26 -3.61 0.27
N ALA A 7 2.61 -2.78 -0.70
CA ALA A 7 3.77 -1.91 -0.62
C ALA A 7 3.45 -0.55 -1.22
N ILE A 8 3.99 0.49 -0.60
CA ILE A 8 3.91 1.85 -1.13
C ILE A 8 5.09 2.04 -2.07
N ARG A 9 4.80 2.46 -3.30
CA ARG A 9 5.81 2.80 -4.31
C ARG A 9 6.02 4.30 -4.33
N ASP A 10 7.27 4.71 -4.18
CA ASP A 10 7.72 6.06 -4.48
C ASP A 10 8.20 6.13 -5.94
N CYS A 11 7.61 7.01 -6.74
CA CYS A 11 7.93 7.19 -8.16
C CYS A 11 9.36 7.72 -8.40
N LYS A 12 9.99 8.34 -7.40
CA LYS A 12 11.34 8.95 -7.45
C LYS A 12 12.42 8.07 -6.81
N SER A 13 12.03 7.01 -6.11
CA SER A 13 12.91 6.14 -5.33
C SER A 13 12.52 4.68 -5.53
N THR A 14 12.10 3.98 -4.48
CA THR A 14 11.85 2.53 -4.46
C THR A 14 10.55 2.19 -3.72
N PHE A 15 10.23 0.90 -3.68
CA PHE A 15 9.16 0.40 -2.83
C PHE A 15 9.58 0.47 -1.36
N MET A 16 8.69 0.97 -0.52
CA MET A 16 8.79 0.92 0.92
C MET A 16 8.61 -0.52 1.43
N PRO A 17 9.02 -0.81 2.68
CA PRO A 17 8.81 -2.12 3.29
C PRO A 17 7.36 -2.57 3.15
N ALA A 18 7.17 -3.81 2.70
CA ALA A 18 5.85 -4.37 2.54
C ALA A 18 5.15 -4.51 3.89
N THR A 19 3.85 -4.21 3.91
CA THR A 19 2.98 -4.34 5.07
C THR A 19 1.87 -5.34 4.77
N VAL A 20 1.39 -6.00 5.81
CA VAL A 20 0.22 -6.88 5.73
C VAL A 20 -1.00 -6.15 6.27
N ASP A 21 -2.11 -6.27 5.58
CA ASP A 21 -3.37 -5.67 6.00
C ASP A 21 -4.54 -6.65 5.79
N VAL A 22 -5.61 -6.44 6.54
CA VAL A 22 -6.76 -7.35 6.60
C VAL A 22 -7.48 -7.42 5.24
N ASN A 23 -7.57 -6.30 4.52
CA ASN A 23 -8.20 -6.21 3.21
C ASN A 23 -7.74 -4.95 2.46
N ASP A 24 -8.13 -4.84 1.19
CA ASP A 24 -7.73 -3.72 0.34
C ASP A 24 -8.23 -2.38 0.90
N ALA A 25 -9.45 -2.32 1.47
CA ALA A 25 -10.02 -1.08 2.01
C ALA A 25 -9.27 -0.56 3.24
N SER A 26 -8.84 -1.44 4.12
CA SER A 26 -8.05 -1.10 5.31
C SER A 26 -6.64 -0.63 4.91
N ALA A 27 -6.01 -1.27 3.91
CA ALA A 27 -4.74 -0.82 3.36
C ALA A 27 -4.83 0.57 2.71
N ILE A 28 -5.89 0.83 1.93
CA ILE A 28 -6.15 2.14 1.32
C ILE A 28 -6.32 3.21 2.41
N ARG A 29 -7.13 2.94 3.43
CA ARG A 29 -7.32 3.87 4.56
C ARG A 29 -6.02 4.17 5.31
N ASN A 30 -5.18 3.15 5.53
CA ASN A 30 -3.88 3.33 6.17
C ASN A 30 -2.94 4.18 5.30
N PHE A 31 -2.97 3.98 3.98
CA PHE A 31 -2.25 4.81 3.03
C PHE A 31 -2.75 6.27 3.01
N GLU A 32 -4.06 6.48 3.03
CA GLU A 32 -4.67 7.82 3.15
C GLU A 32 -4.23 8.52 4.43
N PHE A 33 -4.26 7.81 5.56
CA PHE A 33 -3.81 8.34 6.83
C PHE A 33 -2.31 8.72 6.80
N ALA A 34 -1.46 7.88 6.22
CA ALA A 34 -0.04 8.17 6.04
C ALA A 34 0.20 9.39 5.13
N CYS A 35 -0.64 9.58 4.11
CA CYS A 35 -0.64 10.74 3.23
C CYS A 35 -1.14 12.03 3.90
N GLN A 36 -1.91 11.92 4.99
CA GLN A 36 -2.45 13.06 5.74
C GLN A 36 -1.62 13.43 6.97
N GLN A 37 -0.73 12.55 7.42
CA GLN A 37 0.08 12.76 8.61
C GLN A 37 0.94 14.03 8.49
N GLN A 38 0.84 14.91 9.49
CA GLN A 38 1.64 16.14 9.56
C GLN A 38 3.12 15.75 9.69
N ASP A 39 3.99 16.47 8.98
CA ASP A 39 5.45 16.23 8.88
C ASP A 39 5.91 15.05 7.99
N SER A 40 5.01 14.37 7.27
CA SER A 40 5.41 13.32 6.33
C SER A 40 5.75 13.86 4.93
N LEU A 41 6.84 13.38 4.34
CA LEU A 41 7.17 13.55 2.91
C LEU A 41 5.99 13.15 2.01
N MET A 42 5.22 12.15 2.45
CA MET A 42 4.02 11.70 1.77
C MET A 42 2.97 12.80 1.68
N ARG A 43 2.82 13.66 2.69
CA ARG A 43 1.85 14.75 2.65
C ARG A 43 2.22 15.83 1.65
N THR A 44 3.51 16.15 1.54
CA THR A 44 4.04 17.18 0.63
C THR A 44 4.02 16.72 -0.82
N HIS A 45 4.30 15.44 -1.07
CA HIS A 45 4.43 14.86 -2.41
C HIS A 45 3.50 13.65 -2.63
N ARG A 46 2.23 13.75 -2.21
CA ARG A 46 1.24 12.64 -2.33
C ARG A 46 1.19 12.02 -3.72
N LYS A 47 1.35 12.83 -4.76
CA LYS A 47 1.32 12.40 -6.17
C LYS A 47 2.47 11.47 -6.57
N ASP A 48 3.57 11.48 -5.83
CA ASP A 48 4.70 10.59 -6.08
C ASP A 48 4.53 9.22 -5.41
N PHE A 49 3.48 9.03 -4.59
CA PHE A 49 3.20 7.79 -3.89
C PHE A 49 1.99 7.07 -4.46
N SER A 50 2.14 5.76 -4.68
CA SER A 50 1.04 4.87 -5.05
C SER A 50 1.08 3.59 -4.23
N LEU A 51 -0.09 3.04 -3.93
CA LEU A 51 -0.23 1.80 -3.15
C LEU A 51 -0.39 0.61 -4.10
N TRP A 52 0.41 -0.42 -3.90
CA TRP A 52 0.46 -1.61 -4.74
C TRP A 52 0.17 -2.86 -3.91
N LYS A 53 -0.63 -3.77 -4.47
CA LYS A 53 -0.89 -5.10 -3.94
C LYS A 53 0.09 -6.09 -4.56
N LEU A 54 0.86 -6.75 -3.70
CA LEU A 54 1.89 -7.72 -4.07
C LEU A 54 1.38 -9.17 -4.02
N GLY A 55 0.31 -9.43 -3.27
CA GLY A 55 -0.16 -10.79 -3.04
C GLY A 55 -1.07 -10.91 -1.84
N THR A 56 -1.25 -12.14 -1.37
CA THR A 56 -1.94 -12.45 -0.14
C THR A 56 -1.09 -13.36 0.76
N PHE A 57 -1.25 -13.19 2.07
CA PHE A 57 -0.61 -13.98 3.10
C PHE A 57 -1.69 -14.72 3.88
N ASP A 58 -1.61 -16.04 3.94
CA ASP A 58 -2.47 -16.83 4.79
C ASP A 58 -1.79 -17.12 6.13
N ASN A 59 -2.31 -16.50 7.19
CA ASN A 59 -1.78 -16.65 8.55
C ASN A 59 -2.06 -18.03 9.17
N GLU A 60 -2.89 -18.88 8.55
CA GLU A 60 -3.14 -20.24 9.06
C GLU A 60 -2.18 -21.27 8.46
N THR A 61 -1.87 -21.14 7.16
CA THR A 61 -0.99 -22.07 6.45
C THR A 61 0.46 -21.56 6.32
N ALA A 62 0.71 -20.30 6.69
CA ALA A 62 1.96 -19.59 6.47
C ALA A 62 2.39 -19.53 4.99
N LEU A 63 1.42 -19.64 4.08
CA LEU A 63 1.64 -19.56 2.64
C LEU A 63 1.48 -18.12 2.15
N ILE A 64 2.32 -17.76 1.18
CA ILE A 64 2.25 -16.49 0.47
C ILE A 64 1.83 -16.80 -0.97
N ASP A 65 0.70 -16.24 -1.38
CA ASP A 65 0.27 -16.23 -2.76
C ASP A 65 0.73 -14.92 -3.41
N VAL A 66 1.69 -15.02 -4.33
CA VAL A 66 2.30 -13.85 -4.96
C VAL A 66 1.50 -13.45 -6.20
N LEU A 67 1.15 -12.17 -6.29
CA LEU A 67 0.45 -11.60 -7.43
C LEU A 67 1.46 -11.06 -8.44
N VAL A 68 1.53 -11.69 -9.63
CA VAL A 68 2.43 -11.28 -10.72
C VAL A 68 1.62 -11.05 -12.01
N PRO A 69 1.55 -9.81 -12.54
CA PRO A 69 2.19 -8.59 -12.04
C PRO A 69 1.48 -7.99 -10.81
N PRO A 70 2.18 -7.23 -9.95
CA PRO A 70 1.56 -6.46 -8.88
C PRO A 70 0.50 -5.50 -9.42
N ILE A 71 -0.56 -5.27 -8.64
CA ILE A 71 -1.68 -4.40 -9.03
C ILE A 71 -1.63 -3.11 -8.22
N GLN A 72 -1.69 -1.97 -8.90
CA GLN A 72 -1.89 -0.68 -8.24
C GLN A 72 -3.34 -0.58 -7.75
N ILE A 73 -3.53 -0.34 -6.45
CA ILE A 73 -4.85 -0.28 -5.81
C ILE A 73 -5.24 1.14 -5.39
N ALA A 74 -4.26 2.02 -5.15
CA ALA A 74 -4.51 3.43 -4.87
C ALA A 74 -3.41 4.31 -5.45
N ASP A 75 -3.78 5.55 -5.74
CA ASP A 75 -2.84 6.58 -6.17
C ASP A 75 -3.00 7.80 -5.28
N GLY A 76 -1.90 8.31 -4.74
CA GLY A 76 -1.93 9.47 -3.85
C GLY A 76 -2.34 10.77 -4.55
N SER A 77 -2.31 10.83 -5.89
CA SER A 77 -2.84 11.98 -6.65
C SER A 77 -4.36 12.03 -6.72
N SER A 78 -5.03 10.88 -6.53
CA SER A 78 -6.50 10.77 -6.60
C SER A 78 -7.18 10.93 -5.23
N LEU A 79 -6.41 11.12 -4.16
CA LEU A 79 -6.94 11.36 -2.82
C LEU A 79 -7.38 12.82 -2.69
N GLU A 80 -8.68 13.07 -2.91
CA GLU A 80 -9.32 14.36 -2.66
C GLU A 80 -9.27 14.70 -1.16
N VAL A 81 -9.01 15.97 -0.85
CA VAL A 81 -8.85 16.50 0.52
C VAL A 81 -10.21 16.85 1.10
#